data_AF-A0A1Z9IVC7-F1
#
_entry.id   AF-A0A1Z9IVC7-F1
#
_cell.length_a   1.000
_cell.length_b   1.000
_cell.length_c   1.000
_cell.angle_alpha   90.00
_cell.angle_beta   90.00
_cell.angle_gamma   90.00
#
_symmetry.space_group_name_H-M   'P 1'
#
loop_
_entity.id
_entity.type
_entity.pdbx_description
1 polymer ?
#
loop_
_entity_poly.entity_id
_entity_poly.type
_entity_poly.pdbx_seq_one_letter_code
_entity_poly.pdbx_strand_id
1 'polypeptide(L)' 'MGNSEEDDGFILLDFEVIPENEMIERARSFFNRMSRRRTTRHFSDREVPREMIELAIRTASTAPS' A
#
# COMPACT_ATOMS: atom_id res chain seq x y z
N MET A 1 20.48 -41.69 -12.61
CA MET A 1 20.39 -40.22 -12.67
C MET A 1 18.92 -39.88 -12.53
N GLY A 2 18.49 -39.52 -11.32
CA GLY A 2 17.14 -39.00 -11.11
C GLY A 2 17.20 -37.50 -11.37
N ASN A 3 16.48 -37.03 -12.39
CA ASN A 3 16.21 -35.60 -12.52
C ASN A 3 15.27 -35.23 -11.38
N SER A 4 15.83 -34.66 -10.31
CA SER A 4 15.06 -33.83 -9.39
C SER A 4 14.86 -32.50 -10.11
N GLU A 5 13.71 -32.32 -10.75
CA GLU A 5 13.24 -30.99 -11.10
C GLU A 5 12.96 -30.26 -9.78
N GLU A 6 13.90 -29.40 -9.38
CA GLU A 6 13.70 -28.45 -8.29
C GLU A 6 12.61 -27.47 -8.74
N ASP A 7 11.44 -27.55 -8.13
CA ASP A 7 10.40 -26.53 -8.22
C ASP A 7 10.96 -25.25 -7.56
N ASP A 8 11.40 -24.32 -8.37
CA ASP A 8 12.09 -23.08 -7.99
C ASP A 8 11.15 -22.10 -7.23
N GLY A 9 9.93 -22.53 -6.91
CA GLY A 9 9.02 -21.89 -5.94
C GLY A 9 8.38 -20.60 -6.45
N PHE A 10 8.53 -20.31 -7.76
CA PHE A 10 7.94 -19.15 -8.39
C PHE A 10 6.46 -19.37 -8.68
N ILE A 11 5.65 -18.38 -8.33
CA ILE A 11 4.23 -18.31 -8.67
C ILE A 11 3.98 -17.16 -9.65
N LEU A 12 2.94 -17.29 -10.47
CA LEU A 12 2.49 -16.20 -11.33
C LEU A 12 1.95 -15.04 -10.49
N LEU A 13 2.34 -13.81 -10.85
CA LEU A 13 1.82 -12.60 -10.22
C LEU A 13 0.37 -12.38 -10.68
N ASP A 14 -0.55 -12.34 -9.73
CA ASP A 14 -1.92 -11.91 -9.95
C ASP A 14 -1.96 -10.37 -9.97
N PHE A 15 -2.01 -9.78 -11.17
CA PHE A 15 -1.98 -8.34 -11.38
C PHE A 15 -3.14 -7.89 -12.26
N GLU A 16 -3.88 -6.89 -11.78
CA GLU A 16 -4.97 -6.26 -12.51
C GLU A 16 -4.47 -5.01 -13.25
N VAL A 17 -4.60 -5.02 -14.58
CA VAL A 17 -4.27 -3.87 -15.44
C VAL A 17 -5.44 -2.89 -15.44
N ILE A 18 -5.14 -1.61 -15.15
CA ILE A 18 -6.12 -0.52 -15.16
C ILE A 18 -5.90 0.34 -16.42
N PRO A 19 -6.96 0.90 -17.05
CA PRO A 19 -6.83 1.83 -18.18
C PRO A 19 -5.99 3.07 -17.84
N GLU A 20 -5.19 3.54 -18.80
CA GLU A 20 -4.22 4.64 -18.58
C GLU A 20 -4.87 5.93 -18.06
N ASN A 21 -6.03 6.31 -18.60
CA ASN A 21 -6.76 7.48 -18.15
C ASN A 21 -7.14 7.37 -16.66
N GLU A 22 -7.60 6.21 -16.22
CA GLU A 22 -7.95 5.96 -14.82
C GLU A 22 -6.70 5.93 -13.93
N MET A 23 -5.58 5.37 -14.41
CA MET A 23 -4.30 5.41 -13.68
C MET A 23 -3.86 6.86 -13.42
N ILE A 24 -3.95 7.73 -14.44
CA ILE A 24 -3.59 9.15 -14.34
C ILE A 24 -4.49 9.88 -13.35
N GLU A 25 -5.80 9.61 -13.39
CA GLU A 25 -6.77 10.21 -12.45
C GLU A 25 -6.49 9.82 -11.00
N ARG A 26 -6.26 8.52 -10.73
CA ARG A 26 -5.91 8.01 -9.41
C ARG A 26 -4.62 8.64 -8.90
N ALA A 27 -3.59 8.76 -9.75
CA ALA A 27 -2.32 9.37 -9.41
C ALA A 27 -2.47 10.86 -9.04
N ARG A 28 -3.22 11.63 -9.83
CA ARG A 28 -3.50 13.05 -9.54
C ARG A 28 -4.26 13.24 -8.23
N SER A 29 -5.26 12.40 -7.98
CA SER A 29 -6.03 12.42 -6.72
C SER A 29 -5.14 12.13 -5.52
N PHE A 30 -4.29 11.09 -5.60
CA PHE A 30 -3.35 10.76 -4.55
C PHE A 30 -2.34 11.88 -4.30
N PHE A 31 -1.76 12.46 -5.35
CA PHE A 31 -0.86 13.61 -5.25
C PHE A 31 -1.51 14.78 -4.53
N ASN A 32 -2.73 15.16 -4.92
CA ASN A 32 -3.49 16.25 -4.29
C ASN A 32 -3.82 15.96 -2.82
N ARG A 33 -4.04 14.70 -2.45
CA ARG A 33 -4.24 14.31 -1.05
C ARG A 33 -2.94 14.44 -0.24
N MET A 34 -1.83 13.95 -0.79
CA MET A 34 -0.54 13.96 -0.10
C MET A 34 0.08 15.37 -0.01
N SER A 35 -0.17 16.24 -1.00
CA SER A 35 0.33 17.62 -0.99
C SER A 35 -0.24 18.47 0.16
N ARG A 36 -1.42 18.10 0.67
CA ARG A 36 -2.06 18.73 1.84
C ARG A 36 -1.43 18.33 3.17
N ARG A 37 -0.67 17.23 3.23
CA ARG A 37 -0.08 16.73 4.47
C ARG A 37 0.95 17.72 5.03
N ARG A 38 0.76 18.12 6.29
CA ARG A 38 1.72 18.91 7.06
C ARG A 38 2.10 18.17 8.33
N THR A 39 3.34 18.32 8.78
CA THR A 39 3.75 17.82 10.10
C THR A 39 3.14 18.72 11.17
N THR A 40 2.23 18.18 11.99
CA THR A 40 1.71 18.87 13.17
C THR A 40 2.53 18.54 14.41
N ARG A 41 2.59 19.49 15.34
CA ARG A 41 3.18 19.31 16.68
C ARG A 41 2.17 19.60 17.81
N HIS A 42 0.92 19.89 17.44
CA HIS A 42 -0.18 20.14 18.37
C HIS A 42 -1.27 19.12 18.05
N PHE A 43 -1.65 18.35 19.06
CA PHE A 43 -2.64 17.27 18.96
C PHE A 43 -3.84 17.58 19.87
N SER A 44 -5.02 17.11 19.47
CA SER A 44 -6.24 17.19 20.26
C SER A 44 -6.39 15.94 21.11
N ASP A 45 -6.98 16.05 22.30
CA ASP A 45 -7.34 14.91 23.17
C ASP A 45 -8.58 14.14 22.71
N ARG A 46 -9.07 14.41 21.49
CA ARG A 46 -10.23 13.71 20.94
C ARG A 46 -9.85 12.27 20.62
N GLU A 47 -10.63 11.32 21.11
CA GLU A 47 -10.47 9.91 20.81
C GLU A 47 -10.62 9.62 19.30
N VAL A 48 -9.85 8.65 18.82
CA VAL A 48 -9.95 8.08 17.47
C VAL A 48 -10.20 6.58 17.57
N PRO A 49 -10.95 5.97 16.63
CA PRO A 49 -11.16 4.53 16.64
C PRO A 49 -9.85 3.74 16.60
N ARG A 50 -9.70 2.77 17.51
CA ARG A 50 -8.55 1.85 17.58
C ARG A 50 -8.22 1.20 16.23
N GLU A 51 -9.25 0.75 15.52
CA GLU A 51 -9.14 0.13 14.20
C GLU A 51 -8.41 1.01 13.19
N MET A 52 -8.59 2.33 13.25
CA MET A 52 -7.91 3.27 12.36
C MET A 52 -6.38 3.26 12.57
N ILE A 53 -5.94 3.12 13.82
CA ILE A 53 -4.51 3.02 14.17
C ILE A 53 -3.95 1.68 13.67
N GLU A 54 -4.68 0.60 13.87
CA GLU A 54 -4.27 -0.75 13.45
C GLU A 54 -4.17 -0.86 11.93
N LEU A 55 -5.11 -0.27 11.18
CA LEU A 55 -5.04 -0.20 9.72
C LEU A 55 -3.81 0.58 9.27
N ALA A 56 -3.49 1.72 9.89
CA ALA A 56 -2.30 2.49 9.55
C ALA A 56 -1.00 1.69 9.75
N ILE A 57 -0.91 0.91 10.85
CA ILE A 57 0.22 0.02 11.12
C ILE A 57 0.28 -1.12 10.10
N ARG A 58 -0.85 -1.77 9.81
CA ARG A 58 -0.91 -2.85 8.80
C ARG A 58 -0.51 -2.36 7.42
N THR A 59 -0.89 -1.15 7.03
CA THR A 59 -0.43 -0.54 5.78
C THR A 59 1.08 -0.32 5.76
N ALA A 60 1.68 0.15 6.86
CA ALA A 60 3.14 0.29 6.93
C ALA A 60 3.88 -1.04 6.79
N SER A 61 3.28 -2.14 7.28
CA SER A 61 3.83 -3.49 7.19
C SER A 61 3.86 -4.08 5.78
N THR A 62 3.26 -3.44 4.77
CA THR A 62 3.34 -3.90 3.37
C THR A 62 4.58 -3.39 2.63
N ALA A 63 5.46 -2.65 3.31
CA ALA A 63 6.74 -2.24 2.74
C ALA A 63 7.64 -3.49 2.52
N PRO A 64 8.44 -3.53 1.44
CA PRO A 64 9.42 -4.60 1.24
C PRO A 64 10.52 -4.55 2.32
N SER A 65 11.07 -5.71 2.69
CA SER A 65 12.18 -5.87 3.66
C SER A 65 13.23 -6.83 3.16
#